data_AF-A0A520H0J0-F1
#
_entry.id   AF-A0A520H0J0-F1
#
_cell.length_a   1.000
_cell.length_b   1.000
_cell.length_c   1.000
_cell.angle_alpha   90.00
_cell.angle_beta   90.00
_cell.angle_gamma   90.00
#
_symmetry.space_group_name_H-M   'P 1'
#
loop_
_entity.id
_entity.type
_entity.pdbx_description
1 polymer ?
#
loop_
_entity_poly.entity_id
_entity_poly.type
_entity_poly.pdbx_seq_one_letter_code
_entity_poly.pdbx_strand_id
1 'polypeptide(L)' 'MIENFRGKPVGISALATSIAENPETLEEVYEPFLIQEGFIIRTPRGREVTDKAYKHLGLARPKDPNTLF' A
#
# COMPACT_ATOMS: atom_id res chain seq x y z
N MET A 1 2.51 -4.28 -2.72
CA MET A 1 1.19 -3.65 -2.93
C MET A 1 0.94 -3.27 -4.39
N ILE A 2 1.82 -2.50 -5.02
CA ILE A 2 1.64 -2.07 -6.40
C ILE A 2 1.74 -3.24 -7.37
N GLU A 3 2.81 -4.03 -7.30
CA GLU A 3 3.02 -5.17 -8.21
C GLU A 3 2.04 -6.32 -7.92
N ASN A 4 1.99 -6.79 -6.67
CA ASN A 4 1.20 -7.97 -6.30
C ASN A 4 -0.32 -7.72 -6.27
N PHE A 5 -0.78 -6.50 -6.01
CA PHE A 5 -2.20 -6.19 -5.78
C PHE A 5 -2.72 -5.03 -6.65
N ARG A 6 -1.93 -4.57 -7.62
CA ARG A 6 -2.27 -3.48 -8.56
C ARG A 6 -2.69 -2.18 -7.85
N GLY A 7 -2.15 -1.95 -6.65
CA GLY A 7 -2.45 -0.75 -5.86
C GLY A 7 -3.81 -0.73 -5.18
N LYS A 8 -4.60 -1.80 -5.26
CA LYS A 8 -5.88 -1.89 -4.54
C LYS A 8 -5.64 -1.98 -3.03
N PRO A 9 -6.62 -1.57 -2.19
CA PRO A 9 -6.53 -1.77 -0.75
C PRO A 9 -6.33 -3.24 -0.37
N VAL A 10 -5.40 -3.52 0.54
CA VAL A 10 -5.06 -4.90 0.97
C VAL A 10 -5.05 -5.01 2.49
N GLY A 11 -5.64 -6.07 3.04
CA GLY A 11 -5.57 -6.39 4.47
C GLY A 11 -4.16 -6.79 4.92
N ILE A 12 -3.84 -6.58 6.20
CA ILE A 12 -2.51 -6.88 6.76
C ILE A 12 -2.12 -8.33 6.62
N SER A 13 -3.04 -9.25 6.88
CA SER A 13 -2.77 -10.69 6.80
C SER A 13 -2.38 -11.09 5.37
N ALA A 14 -3.09 -10.58 4.36
CA ALA A 14 -2.76 -10.86 2.96
C ALA A 14 -1.42 -10.23 2.54
N LEU A 15 -1.10 -9.03 3.04
CA LEU A 15 0.20 -8.40 2.81
C LEU A 15 1.34 -9.21 3.43
N ALA A 16 1.19 -9.58 4.69
CA ALA A 16 2.16 -10.37 5.44
C ALA A 16 2.42 -11.72 4.77
N THR A 17 1.35 -12.44 4.38
CA THR A 17 1.46 -13.69 3.62
C THR A 17 2.20 -13.50 2.29
N SER A 18 1.96 -12.40 1.58
CA SER A 18 2.59 -12.16 0.26
C SER A 18 4.11 -11.95 0.31
N ILE A 19 4.65 -11.59 1.48
CA ILE A 19 6.09 -11.38 1.70
C ILE A 19 6.68 -12.37 2.72
N ALA A 20 5.92 -13.39 3.12
CA ALA A 20 6.29 -14.38 4.14
C ALA A 20 6.77 -13.77 5.48
N GLU A 21 6.13 -12.68 5.92
CA GLU A 21 6.42 -11.98 7.18
C GLU A 21 5.30 -12.13 8.20
N ASN A 22 5.60 -11.79 9.46
CA ASN A 22 4.58 -11.69 10.52
C ASN A 22 3.77 -10.37 10.35
N PRO A 23 2.42 -10.42 10.35
CA PRO A 23 1.58 -9.21 10.30
C PRO A 23 1.87 -8.21 11.43
N GLU A 24 2.20 -8.66 12.64
CA GLU A 24 2.55 -7.78 13.76
C GLU A 24 3.84 -7.01 13.48
N THR A 25 4.86 -7.67 12.93
CA THR A 25 6.11 -7.02 12.56
C THR A 25 5.90 -5.94 11.50
N LEU A 26 5.06 -6.21 10.48
CA LEU A 26 4.64 -5.19 9.52
C LEU A 26 4.00 -3.98 10.21
N GLU A 27 3.05 -4.21 11.10
CA GLU A 27 2.28 -3.16 11.75
C GLU A 27 3.08 -2.33 12.77
N GLU A 28 3.98 -2.97 13.51
CA GLU A 28 4.72 -2.33 14.61
C GLU A 28 6.08 -1.78 14.17
N VAL A 29 6.73 -2.39 13.17
CA VAL A 29 8.09 -2.01 12.74
C VAL A 29 8.07 -1.20 11.46
N TYR A 30 7.35 -1.65 10.43
CA TYR A 30 7.46 -1.08 9.09
C TYR A 30 6.43 0.02 8.80
N GLU A 31 5.17 -0.22 9.16
CA GLU A 31 4.08 0.73 8.89
C GLU A 31 4.28 2.11 9.51
N PRO A 32 4.83 2.29 10.73
CA PRO A 32 4.99 3.62 11.32
C PRO A 32 5.79 4.56 10.40
N PHE A 33 6.90 4.06 9.85
CA PHE A 33 7.72 4.82 8.91
C PHE A 33 6.98 5.07 7.59
N LEU A 34 6.38 4.04 7.00
CA LEU A 34 5.72 4.16 5.70
C LEU A 34 4.48 5.08 5.75
N ILE A 35 3.77 5.11 6.87
CA ILE A 35 2.64 6.02 7.11
C ILE A 35 3.14 7.43 7.37
N GLN A 36 4.16 7.60 8.21
CA GLN A 36 4.74 8.92 8.51
C GLN A 36 5.31 9.58 7.26
N GLU A 37 6.00 8.81 6.41
CA GLU A 37 6.47 9.29 5.11
C GLU A 37 5.33 9.44 4.11
N GLY A 38 4.12 8.98 4.40
CA GLY A 38 2.97 9.11 3.51
C GLY A 38 3.08 8.23 2.26
N PHE A 39 3.77 7.09 2.33
CA PHE A 39 3.80 6.09 1.26
C PHE A 39 2.57 5.18 1.28
N ILE A 40 2.02 4.91 2.46
CA ILE A 40 0.81 4.11 2.64
C ILE A 40 -0.17 4.82 3.58
N ILE A 41 -1.45 4.49 3.46
CA ILE A 41 -2.50 4.92 4.38
C ILE A 41 -3.33 3.72 4.84
N ARG A 42 -3.85 3.78 6.07
CA ARG A 42 -4.82 2.81 6.58
C ARG A 42 -6.23 3.27 6.20
N THR A 43 -7.03 2.37 5.65
CA THR A 43 -8.45 2.58 5.33
C THR A 43 -9.27 1.43 5.90
N PRO A 44 -10.60 1.57 6.04
CA PRO A 44 -11.48 0.45 6.43
C PRO A 44 -11.40 -0.76 5.48
N ARG A 45 -10.95 -0.56 4.23
CA ARG A 45 -10.81 -1.60 3.21
C ARG A 45 -9.42 -2.27 3.24
N GLY A 46 -8.49 -1.77 4.05
CA GLY A 46 -7.10 -2.22 4.10
C GLY A 46 -6.09 -1.09 3.91
N ARG A 47 -4.84 -1.47 3.73
CA ARG A 47 -3.73 -0.54 3.44
C ARG A 47 -3.79 -0.17 1.96
N GLU A 48 -3.62 1.11 1.66
CA GLU A 48 -3.58 1.62 0.30
C GLU A 48 -2.27 2.39 0.06
N VAL A 49 -1.74 2.30 -1.16
CA VAL A 49 -0.54 3.03 -1.58
C VAL A 49 -0.90 4.42 -2.08
N THR A 50 -0.13 5.42 -1.66
CA THR A 50 -0.36 6.81 -2.06
C THR A 50 0.33 7.14 -3.38
N ASP A 51 -0.01 8.29 -3.97
CA ASP A 51 0.73 8.86 -5.10
C ASP A 51 2.22 9.03 -4.84
N LYS A 52 2.61 9.36 -3.60
CA LYS A 52 4.02 9.53 -3.22
C LYS A 52 4.77 8.21 -3.41
N ALA A 53 4.18 7.07 -3.06
CA ALA A 53 4.80 5.76 -3.24
C ALA A 53 5.01 5.41 -4.72
N TYR A 54 4.00 5.66 -5.57
CA TYR A 54 4.13 5.47 -7.01
C TYR A 54 5.27 6.31 -7.60
N LYS A 55 5.32 7.61 -7.25
CA LYS A 55 6.38 8.52 -7.70
C LYS A 55 7.76 8.09 -7.20
N HIS A 56 7.88 7.68 -5.94
CA HIS A 56 9.13 7.24 -5.34
C HIS A 56 9.69 5.99 -6.02
N LEU A 57 8.82 5.08 -6.45
CA LEU A 57 9.21 3.86 -7.16
C LEU A 57 9.34 4.05 -8.67
N GLY A 58 9.11 5.27 -9.20
CA GLY A 58 9.15 5.53 -10.64
C GLY A 58 8.03 4.83 -11.43
N LEU A 59 6.94 4.44 -10.77
CA LEU A 59 5.83 3.70 -11.36
C LEU A 59 4.68 4.64 -11.74
N ALA A 60 4.08 4.40 -12.91
CA ALA A 60 2.86 5.09 -13.30
C ALA A 60 1.68 4.58 -12.44
N ARG A 61 0.97 5.49 -11.78
CA ARG A 61 -0.27 5.13 -11.09
C ARG A 61 -1.32 4.73 -12.15
N PRO A 62 -1.99 3.58 -12.00
CA PRO A 62 -3.12 3.25 -12.86
C PRO A 62 -4.14 4.39 -12.78
N LYS A 63 -4.54 4.96 -13.92
CA LYS A 63 -5.60 5.98 -13.95
C LYS A 63 -6.84 5.36 -13.32
N ASP A 64 -7.41 6.06 -12.34
CA ASP A 64 -8.68 5.63 -11.74
C ASP A 64 -9.72 5.61 -12.86
N PRO A 65 -10.36 4.47 -13.19
CA PRO A 65 -11.35 4.39 -14.25
C PRO A 65 -12.51 5.38 -14.06
N ASN A 66 -12.68 5.91 -12.85
CA ASN A 66 -13.73 6.85 -12.49
C ASN A 66 -13.33 8.35 -12.61
N THR A 67 -12.12 8.67 -13.06
CA THR A 67 -11.68 10.08 -13.31
C THR A 67 -12.03 10.59 -14.71
N LEU A 68 -13.21 10.21 -15.20
CA LEU A 68 -13.76 10.66 -16.48
C LEU A 68 -14.62 11.93 -16.35
N PHE A 69 -14.28 12.87 -15.47
CA PHE A 69 -14.85 14.23 -15.45
C PHE A 69 -13.85 15.24 -14.89
#